data_AF-A0A158PL50-F1
#
_entry.id   AF-A0A158PL50-F1
#
_cell.length_a   1.000
_cell.length_b   1.000
_cell.length_c   1.000
_cell.angle_alpha   90.00
_cell.angle_beta   90.00
_cell.angle_gamma   90.00
#
_symmetry.space_group_name_H-M   'P 1'
#
loop_
_entity.id
_entity.type
_entity.pdbx_description
1 polymer ?
#
loop_
_entity_poly.entity_id
_entity_poly.type
_entity_poly.pdbx_seq_one_letter_code
_entity_poly.pdbx_strand_id
1 'polypeptide(L)' 'MPVMFTSTPSSATPTVSYQIKEKTPTTGEAICAVCGDGHAKLHYGVLACYGCKGFFRRTLTGKYRYACRFGNNCVVDKCK' A
#
# COMPACT_ATOMS: atom_id res chain seq x y z
N MET A 1 -13.76 -39.58 18.39
CA MET A 1 -13.22 -38.34 17.79
C MET A 1 -13.82 -38.17 16.40
N PRO A 2 -14.69 -37.17 16.20
CA PRO A 2 -14.67 -36.41 14.96
C PRO A 2 -14.74 -34.91 15.24
N VAL A 3 -13.79 -34.15 14.71
CA VAL A 3 -13.78 -32.68 14.78
C VAL A 3 -14.66 -32.13 13.65
N MET A 4 -15.73 -31.42 14.03
CA MET A 4 -16.58 -30.69 13.10
C MET A 4 -15.88 -29.37 12.76
N PHE A 5 -15.25 -29.27 11.59
CA PHE A 5 -14.76 -27.99 11.08
C PHE A 5 -15.93 -27.27 10.39
N THR A 6 -16.48 -26.27 11.08
CA THR A 6 -17.48 -25.37 10.52
C THR A 6 -16.84 -24.53 9.41
N SER A 7 -17.39 -24.67 8.22
CA SER A 7 -17.10 -23.91 7.02
C SER A 7 -17.64 -22.47 7.11
N THR A 8 -16.75 -21.52 6.78
CA THR A 8 -16.95 -20.14 6.25
C THR A 8 -17.60 -19.08 7.19
N PRO A 9 -17.15 -17.80 7.13
CA PRO A 9 -17.25 -16.94 5.96
C PRO A 9 -15.90 -16.41 5.47
N SER A 10 -15.68 -16.59 4.16
CA SER A 10 -14.67 -15.87 3.40
C SER A 10 -14.87 -14.38 3.62
N SER A 11 -13.91 -13.71 4.26
CA SER A 11 -13.85 -12.25 4.31
C SER A 11 -13.83 -11.74 2.88
N ALA A 12 -15.00 -11.35 2.39
CA ALA A 12 -15.17 -10.57 1.18
C ALA A 12 -14.47 -9.23 1.40
N THR A 13 -13.16 -9.22 1.22
CA THR A 13 -12.47 -7.97 0.92
C THR A 13 -13.05 -7.49 -0.40
N PRO A 14 -13.54 -6.24 -0.49
CA PRO A 14 -13.86 -5.66 -1.78
C PRO A 14 -12.54 -5.66 -2.54
N THR A 15 -12.41 -6.58 -3.50
CA THR A 15 -11.38 -6.50 -4.53
C THR A 15 -11.75 -5.29 -5.35
N VAL A 16 -11.37 -4.11 -4.87
CA VAL A 16 -11.32 -2.91 -5.68
C VAL A 16 -10.32 -3.26 -6.77
N SER A 17 -10.86 -3.65 -7.92
CA SER A 17 -10.16 -3.84 -9.18
C SER A 17 -9.67 -2.48 -9.64
N TYR A 18 -8.69 -1.91 -8.92
CA TYR A 18 -7.74 -1.02 -9.53
C TYR A 18 -7.11 -1.87 -10.63
N GLN A 19 -7.41 -1.54 -11.88
CA GLN A 19 -6.84 -2.17 -13.06
C GLN A 19 -5.32 -2.14 -12.88
N ILE A 20 -4.78 -3.23 -12.33
CA ILE A 20 -3.40 -3.59 -12.56
C ILE A 20 -3.42 -3.82 -14.05
N LYS A 21 -3.06 -2.79 -14.82
CA LYS A 21 -2.51 -3.03 -16.16
C LYS A 21 -1.47 -4.10 -15.88
N GLU A 22 -1.77 -5.32 -16.31
CA GLU A 22 -0.88 -6.46 -16.26
C GLU A 22 0.29 -6.16 -17.21
N LYS A 23 1.10 -5.17 -16.84
CA LYS A 23 2.49 -5.17 -17.20
C LYS A 23 3.10 -6.08 -16.16
N THR A 24 3.11 -7.37 -16.47
CA THR A 24 3.88 -8.39 -15.78
C THR A 24 5.15 -7.75 -15.20
N PRO A 25 5.29 -7.60 -13.87
CA PRO A 25 6.59 -7.28 -13.32
C PRO A 25 7.39 -8.56 -13.45
N THR A 26 8.06 -8.70 -14.60
CA THR A 26 9.29 -9.48 -14.68
C THR A 26 10.12 -9.09 -13.48
N THR A 27 10.23 -10.03 -12.55
CA THR A 27 11.05 -10.07 -11.35
C THR A 27 12.23 -9.09 -11.45
N GLY A 28 12.06 -7.87 -10.95
CA GLY A 28 13.06 -6.81 -11.14
C GLY A 28 12.75 -5.52 -10.41
N GLU A 29 11.74 -4.75 -10.84
CA GLU A 29 11.67 -3.32 -10.46
C GLU A 29 10.22 -2.82 -10.31
N ALA A 30 9.48 -3.34 -9.32
CA ALA A 30 8.23 -2.68 -8.94
C ALA A 30 8.55 -1.35 -8.23
N ILE A 31 7.96 -0.25 -8.72
CA ILE A 31 8.21 1.12 -8.23
C ILE A 31 7.06 1.58 -7.35
N CYS A 32 7.38 2.31 -6.28
CA CYS A 32 6.40 2.87 -5.36
C CYS A 32 5.60 3.98 -6.04
N ALA A 33 4.28 3.89 -6.05
CA ALA A 33 3.41 4.91 -6.64
C ALA A 33 3.43 6.26 -5.90
N VAL A 34 3.99 6.31 -4.69
CA VAL A 34 4.01 7.51 -3.84
C VAL A 34 5.32 8.29 -3.95
N CYS A 35 6.46 7.61 -3.81
CA CYS A 35 7.79 8.24 -3.77
C CYS A 35 8.74 7.78 -4.88
N GLY A 36 8.32 6.87 -5.76
CA GLY A 36 9.20 6.37 -6.84
C GLY A 36 10.36 5.48 -6.39
N ASP A 37 10.33 4.98 -5.15
CA ASP A 37 11.33 4.05 -4.62
C ASP A 37 11.20 2.65 -5.23
N GLY A 38 12.33 1.95 -5.35
CA GLY A 38 12.38 0.57 -5.80
C GLY A 38 11.81 -0.40 -4.76
N HIS A 39 11.65 -1.66 -5.14
CA HIS A 39 11.18 -2.73 -4.25
C HIS A 39 9.76 -2.52 -3.68
N ALA A 40 8.87 -1.89 -4.45
CA ALA A 40 7.49 -1.74 -4.04
C ALA A 40 6.74 -3.08 -4.06
N LYS A 41 5.81 -3.23 -3.11
CA LYS A 41 4.89 -4.36 -3.03
C LYS A 41 3.47 -3.85 -2.85
N LEU A 42 2.49 -4.73 -3.09
CA LEU A 42 1.10 -4.39 -2.87
C LEU A 42 0.83 -4.21 -1.36
N HIS A 43 0.49 -2.99 -0.96
CA HIS A 43 0.13 -2.62 0.40
C HIS A 43 -1.15 -1.81 0.37
N TYR A 44 -2.18 -2.26 1.10
CA TYR A 44 -3.48 -1.56 1.19
C TYR A 44 -4.14 -1.29 -0.19
N GLY A 45 -3.88 -2.14 -1.18
CA GLY A 45 -4.44 -2.01 -2.54
C GLY A 45 -3.61 -1.18 -3.53
N VAL A 46 -2.45 -0.64 -3.13
CA VAL A 46 -1.55 0.13 -4.02
C VAL A 46 -0.10 -0.37 -3.92
N LEU A 47 0.70 -0.17 -4.98
CA LEU A 47 2.14 -0.43 -4.94
C LEU A 47 2.84 0.63 -4.08
N ALA A 48 3.37 0.22 -2.93
CA ALA A 48 4.08 1.10 -2.01
C ALA A 48 5.37 0.44 -1.49
N CYS A 49 6.38 1.25 -1.17
CA CYS A 49 7.57 0.80 -0.45
C CYS A 49 7.29 0.64 1.05
N TYR A 50 8.24 0.03 1.79
CA TYR A 50 8.14 -0.15 3.24
C TYR A 50 8.04 1.18 4.01
N GLY A 51 8.67 2.25 3.52
CA GLY A 51 8.59 3.59 4.11
C GLY A 51 7.18 4.18 4.03
N CYS A 52 6.60 4.23 2.81
CA CYS A 52 5.25 4.75 2.59
C CYS A 52 4.19 3.91 3.30
N LYS A 53 4.35 2.58 3.33
CA LYS A 53 3.50 1.67 4.13
C LYS A 53 3.50 2.07 5.61
N GLY A 54 4.68 2.27 6.20
CA GLY A 54 4.84 2.63 7.61
C GLY A 54 4.31 4.02 7.94
N PHE A 55 4.49 4.98 7.03
CA PHE A 55 3.91 6.31 7.15
C PHE A 55 2.38 6.24 7.19
N PHE A 56 1.77 5.60 6.18
CA PHE A 56 0.32 5.48 6.09
C PHE A 56 -0.30 4.82 7.33
N ARG A 57 0.29 3.72 7.82
CA ARG A 57 -0.18 3.04 9.04
C ARG A 57 -0.15 3.95 10.26
N ARG A 58 0.92 4.72 10.46
CA ARG A 58 1.05 5.66 11.59
C ARG A 58 0.04 6.80 11.50
N THR A 59 -0.20 7.32 10.30
CA THR A 59 -1.21 8.35 10.07
C THR A 59 -2.60 7.87 10.45
N LEU A 60 -2.97 6.65 10.05
CA LEU A 60 -4.28 6.06 10.37
C LEU A 60 -4.44 5.80 11.87
N THR A 61 -3.47 5.15 12.53
CA THR A 61 -3.58 4.81 13.95
C THR A 61 -3.48 6.04 14.86
N GLY A 62 -2.59 6.98 14.54
CA GLY A 62 -2.32 8.14 15.39
C GLY A 62 -3.24 9.34 15.17
N LYS A 63 -4.14 9.30 14.18
CA LYS A 63 -5.04 10.42 13.80
C LYS A 63 -4.30 11.75 13.62
N TYR A 64 -3.09 11.71 13.04
CA TYR A 64 -2.28 12.91 12.82
C TYR A 64 -2.93 13.82 11.77
N ARG A 65 -3.05 15.11 12.10
CA ARG A 65 -3.39 16.16 11.12
C ARG A 65 -2.11 16.86 10.69
N TYR A 66 -1.62 16.51 9.51
CA TYR A 66 -0.46 17.19 8.92
C TYR A 66 -0.90 18.51 8.29
N ALA A 67 -0.17 19.58 8.57
CA ALA A 67 -0.30 20.86 7.90
C ALA A 67 0.99 21.13 7.11
N CYS A 68 0.88 21.36 5.80
CA CYS A 68 2.05 21.73 5.02
C CYS A 68 2.42 23.18 5.31
N ARG A 69 3.71 23.43 5.53
CA ARG A 69 4.24 24.78 5.71
C ARG A 69 4.38 25.57 4.41
N PHE A 70 4.42 24.88 3.27
CA PHE A 70 4.74 25.43 1.95
C PHE A 70 3.57 25.33 0.95
N GLY A 71 2.32 25.22 1.43
CA GLY A 71 1.14 25.28 0.55
C GLY A 71 0.75 23.96 -0.14
N ASN A 72 1.05 22.81 0.46
CA ASN A 72 0.65 21.46 0.02
C ASN A 72 1.20 21.02 -1.35
N ASN A 73 2.16 21.74 -1.95
CA ASN A 73 2.75 21.39 -3.26
C ASN A 73 4.14 20.72 -3.13
N CYS A 74 4.36 19.98 -2.03
CA CYS A 74 5.65 19.32 -1.80
C CYS A 74 5.82 18.12 -2.73
N VAL A 75 6.94 18.09 -3.47
CA VAL A 75 7.35 16.91 -4.22
C VAL A 75 7.81 15.82 -3.24
N VAL A 76 7.24 14.62 -3.36
CA VAL A 76 7.58 13.47 -2.53
C VAL A 76 8.48 12.55 -3.36
N ASP A 77 9.78 12.68 -3.15
CA ASP A 77 10.80 11.85 -3.81
C ASP A 77 11.56 11.00 -2.78
N LYS A 78 12.26 9.97 -3.23
CA LYS A 78 13.21 9.23 -2.40
C LYS A 78 14.40 10.13 -2.06
N CYS A 79 14.84 10.12 -0.79
CA CYS A 79 16.09 10.77 -0.43
C CYS A 79 17.24 10.03 -1.13
N LYS A 80 17.99 10.74 -1.97
CA LYS A 80 19.15 10.20 -2.67
C LYS A 80 20.35 10.11 -1.75
#